data_AF-A0A1J3IQ81-F1
#
_entry.id   AF-A0A1J3IQ81-F1
#
_cell.length_a   1.000
_cell.length_b   1.000
_cell.length_c   1.000
_cell.angle_alpha   90.00
_cell.angle_beta   90.00
_cell.angle_gamma   90.00
#
_symmetry.space_group_name_H-M   'P 1'
#
loop_
_entity.id
_entity.type
_entity.pdbx_description
1 polymer ?
#
loop_
_entity_poly.entity_id
_entity_poly.type
_entity_poly.pdbx_seq_one_letter_code
_entity_poly.pdbx_strand_id
1 'polypeptide(L)'
;LANYLTELTLVDYQFLKFLPSVIAASAVFLAKWTLNQSSHPWNPTLEHYTTYKASDLKASVQALQDLQLNTKGCSLNSIRMKYRQDKFKSVAVYTSPKLPDELF
;
A
#
# COMPACT_ATOMS: atom_id res chain seq x y z
N LEU A 1 0.04 -4.24 8.30
CA LEU A 1 0.56 -3.27 7.31
C LEU A 1 -0.49 -2.93 6.24
N ALA A 2 -1.08 -3.90 5.53
CA ALA A 2 -2.12 -3.62 4.53
C ALA A 2 -3.30 -2.78 5.08
N ASN A 3 -3.88 -3.15 6.23
CA ASN A 3 -4.96 -2.36 6.85
C ASN A 3 -4.56 -0.92 7.18
N TYR A 4 -3.30 -0.68 7.58
CA TYR A 4 -2.79 0.66 7.80
C TYR A 4 -2.76 1.46 6.50
N LEU A 5 -2.24 0.85 5.43
CA LEU A 5 -2.18 1.48 4.11
C LEU A 5 -3.58 1.80 3.58
N THR A 6 -4.53 0.86 3.70
CA THR A 6 -5.93 1.07 3.31
C THR A 6 -6.61 2.15 4.16
N GLU A 7 -6.36 2.21 5.46
CA GLU A 7 -6.93 3.28 6.29
C GLU A 7 -6.33 4.65 5.93
N LEU A 8 -5.05 4.68 5.52
CA LEU A 8 -4.38 5.88 5.05
C LEU A 8 -5.02 6.44 3.77
N THR A 9 -5.50 5.59 2.85
CA THR A 9 -6.16 6.08 1.63
C THR A 9 -7.50 6.76 1.90
N LEU A 10 -8.15 6.46 3.03
CA LEU A 10 -9.43 7.09 3.40
C LEU A 10 -9.31 8.59 3.68
N VAL A 11 -8.10 9.08 4.02
CA VAL A 11 -7.87 10.51 4.27
C VAL A 11 -7.39 11.27 3.04
N ASP A 12 -7.03 10.57 1.95
CA ASP A 12 -6.55 11.21 0.72
C ASP A 12 -7.61 11.09 -0.40
N TYR A 13 -8.14 12.24 -0.81
CA TYR A 13 -9.15 12.35 -1.85
C TYR A 13 -8.72 11.76 -3.19
N GLN A 14 -7.41 11.69 -3.48
CA GLN A 14 -6.88 11.10 -4.70
C GLN A 14 -7.29 9.64 -4.88
N PHE A 15 -7.60 8.93 -3.80
CA PHE A 15 -7.96 7.51 -3.86
C PHE A 15 -9.42 7.25 -4.21
N LEU A 16 -10.29 8.27 -4.24
CA LEU A 16 -11.69 8.11 -4.64
C LEU A 16 -11.85 7.72 -6.12
N LYS A 17 -10.81 7.95 -6.95
CA LYS A 17 -10.80 7.52 -8.35
C LYS A 17 -10.54 6.02 -8.53
N PHE A 18 -10.08 5.33 -7.49
CA PHE A 18 -9.78 3.90 -7.53
C PHE A 18 -10.91 3.10 -6.90
N LEU A 19 -11.15 1.90 -7.42
CA LEU A 19 -12.12 0.98 -6.82
C LEU A 19 -11.59 0.48 -5.47
N PRO A 20 -12.48 0.22 -4.48
CA PRO A 20 -12.07 -0.35 -3.20
C PRO A 20 -11.30 -1.67 -3.33
N SER A 21 -11.63 -2.50 -4.34
CA SER A 21 -10.91 -3.74 -4.67
C SER A 21 -9.47 -3.48 -5.11
N VAL A 22 -9.25 -2.47 -5.96
CA VAL A 22 -7.93 -2.05 -6.44
C VAL A 22 -7.09 -1.49 -5.29
N ILE A 23 -7.69 -0.70 -4.41
CA ILE A 23 -7.03 -0.17 -3.20
C ILE A 23 -6.59 -1.32 -2.30
N ALA A 24 -7.48 -2.29 -2.03
CA ALA A 24 -7.16 -3.46 -1.22
C ALA A 24 -6.03 -4.30 -1.83
N ALA A 25 -6.09 -4.58 -3.14
CA ALA A 25 -5.05 -5.29 -3.87
C ALA A 25 -3.70 -4.57 -3.79
N SER A 26 -3.70 -3.25 -4.01
CA SER A 26 -2.49 -2.40 -3.95
C SER A 26 -1.89 -2.35 -2.54
N ALA A 27 -2.72 -2.28 -1.50
CA ALA A 27 -2.28 -2.30 -0.12
C ALA A 27 -1.63 -3.65 0.25
N VAL A 28 -2.16 -4.77 -0.25
CA VAL A 28 -1.54 -6.09 -0.08
C VAL A 28 -0.22 -6.19 -0.83
N PHE A 29 -0.16 -5.71 -2.08
CA PHE A 29 1.05 -5.67 -2.89
C PHE A 29 2.17 -4.91 -2.17
N LEU A 30 1.90 -3.66 -1.76
CA LEU A 30 2.89 -2.80 -1.12
C LEU A 30 3.29 -3.34 0.25
N ALA A 31 2.35 -3.93 1.00
CA ALA A 31 2.66 -4.56 2.28
C ALA A 31 3.57 -5.77 2.13
N LYS A 32 3.32 -6.63 1.13
CA LYS A 32 4.19 -7.78 0.82
C LYS A 32 5.59 -7.30 0.45
N TRP A 33 5.68 -6.31 -0.44
CA TRP A 33 6.96 -5.72 -0.85
C TRP A 33 7.75 -5.10 0.31
N THR A 34 7.05 -4.42 1.22
CA THR A 34 7.68 -3.80 2.41
C THR A 34 8.22 -4.85 3.39
N LEU A 35 7.56 -6.00 3.51
CA LEU A 35 7.95 -7.05 4.46
C LEU A 35 8.94 -8.06 3.88
N ASN A 36 8.83 -8.39 2.59
CA ASN A 36 9.65 -9.39 1.92
C ASN A 36 9.92 -8.98 0.47
N GLN A 37 11.18 -8.65 0.18
CA GLN A 37 11.66 -8.26 -1.15
C GLN A 37 12.25 -9.44 -1.92
N SER A 38 12.42 -10.61 -1.27
CA SER A 38 13.05 -11.78 -1.87
C SER A 38 12.18 -12.50 -2.91
N SER A 39 10.89 -12.15 -2.98
CA SER A 39 9.94 -12.74 -3.92
C SER A 39 9.02 -11.67 -4.49
N HIS A 40 8.58 -11.87 -5.72
CA HIS A 40 7.67 -10.96 -6.39
C HIS A 40 6.35 -10.83 -5.59
N PRO A 41 5.91 -9.61 -5.25
CA PRO A 41 4.81 -9.40 -4.31
C PRO A 41 3.43 -9.83 -4.88
N TRP A 42 3.31 -9.98 -6.20
CA TRP A 42 2.08 -10.35 -6.89
C TRP A 42 2.18 -11.72 -7.58
N ASN A 43 1.79 -12.79 -6.87
CA ASN A 43 1.88 -14.13 -7.43
C ASN A 43 0.66 -14.47 -8.33
N PRO A 44 0.76 -15.49 -9.20
CA PRO A 44 -0.34 -15.89 -10.09
C PRO A 44 -1.63 -16.25 -9.35
N THR A 45 -1.52 -16.72 -8.10
CA THR A 45 -2.69 -17.00 -7.24
C THR A 45 -3.46 -15.73 -6.91
N LEU A 46 -2.79 -14.63 -6.57
CA LEU A 46 -3.44 -13.34 -6.32
C LEU A 46 -4.09 -12.79 -7.58
N GLU A 47 -3.40 -12.85 -8.72
CA GLU A 47 -3.97 -12.45 -10.01
C GLU A 47 -5.23 -13.26 -10.35
N HIS A 48 -5.22 -14.58 -10.12
CA HIS A 48 -6.38 -15.43 -10.37
C HIS A 48 -7.61 -15.03 -9.53
N TYR A 49 -7.44 -14.76 -8.23
CA TYR A 49 -8.56 -14.43 -7.35
C TYR A 49 -9.01 -12.98 -7.41
N THR A 50 -8.09 -12.05 -7.71
CA THR A 50 -8.40 -10.61 -7.75
C THR A 50 -8.69 -10.11 -9.16
N THR A 51 -8.39 -10.90 -10.18
CA THR A 51 -8.44 -10.59 -11.61
C THR A 51 -7.61 -9.40 -12.06
N TYR A 52 -6.75 -8.87 -11.18
CA TYR A 52 -5.84 -7.76 -11.48
C TYR A 52 -4.42 -8.24 -11.76
N LYS A 53 -3.82 -7.70 -12.82
CA LYS A 53 -2.39 -7.83 -13.10
C LYS A 53 -1.59 -6.85 -12.24
N ALA A 54 -0.31 -7.13 -12.07
CA ALA A 54 0.58 -6.18 -11.40
C ALA A 54 0.55 -4.80 -12.10
N SER A 55 0.59 -4.78 -13.44
CA SER A 55 0.47 -3.57 -14.26
C SER A 55 -0.80 -2.75 -13.99
N ASP A 56 -1.94 -3.39 -13.76
CA ASP A 56 -3.21 -2.71 -13.45
C ASP A 56 -3.14 -1.95 -12.10
N LEU A 57 -2.34 -2.48 -11.17
CA LEU A 57 -2.16 -1.92 -9.83
C LEU A 57 -1.04 -0.87 -9.76
N LYS A 58 -0.23 -0.70 -10.82
CA LYS A 58 0.95 0.17 -10.81
C LYS A 58 0.63 1.58 -10.32
N ALA A 59 -0.39 2.21 -10.90
CA ALA A 59 -0.76 3.59 -10.58
C ALA A 59 -1.25 3.76 -9.12
N SER A 60 -2.03 2.81 -8.62
CA SER A 60 -2.54 2.85 -7.24
C SER A 60 -1.47 2.49 -6.22
N VAL A 61 -0.57 1.55 -6.53
CA VAL A 61 0.58 1.19 -5.67
C VAL A 61 1.56 2.36 -5.56
N GLN A 62 1.88 3.05 -6.66
CA GLN A 62 2.74 4.24 -6.64
C GLN A 62 2.13 5.38 -5.82
N ALA A 63 0.85 5.69 -6.04
CA ALA A 63 0.14 6.68 -5.23
C ALA A 63 0.13 6.31 -3.74
N LEU A 64 0.01 5.02 -3.43
CA LEU A 64 -0.01 4.52 -2.05
C LEU A 64 1.35 4.62 -1.38
N GLN A 65 2.43 4.36 -2.12
CA GLN A 65 3.79 4.57 -1.66
C GLN A 65 4.04 6.05 -1.36
N ASP A 66 3.66 6.96 -2.26
CA ASP A 66 3.81 8.41 -2.04
C ASP A 66 3.04 8.87 -0.81
N LEU A 67 1.83 8.35 -0.62
CA LEU A 67 1.01 8.62 0.55
C LEU A 67 1.67 8.06 1.82
N GLN A 68 2.21 6.83 1.79
CA GLN A 68 2.93 6.23 2.92
C GLN A 68 4.15 7.07 3.30
N LEU A 69 4.93 7.53 2.33
CA LEU A 69 6.11 8.38 2.51
C LEU A 69 5.78 9.82 2.93
N ASN A 70 4.50 10.20 2.85
CA ASN A 70 4.03 11.54 3.13
C ASN A 70 4.68 12.62 2.24
N THR A 71 4.98 12.29 0.98
CA THR A 71 5.70 13.19 0.05
C THR A 71 4.97 14.53 -0.13
N LYS A 72 3.65 14.55 0.05
CA LYS A 72 2.79 15.74 -0.08
C LYS A 72 2.59 16.52 1.23
N GLY A 73 3.16 16.07 2.36
CA GLY A 73 3.07 16.77 3.63
C GLY A 73 1.67 16.76 4.26
N CYS A 74 0.99 15.62 4.31
CA CYS A 74 -0.28 15.48 5.02
C CYS A 74 -0.10 15.81 6.52
N SER A 75 -0.91 16.74 7.02
CA SER A 75 -0.97 17.14 8.44
C SER A 75 -1.68 16.12 9.32
N LEU A 76 -2.52 15.26 8.72
CA LEU A 76 -3.32 14.25 9.41
C LEU A 76 -2.46 13.05 9.84
N ASN A 77 -1.93 13.12 11.05
CA ASN A 77 -1.07 12.10 11.63
C ASN A 77 -1.79 11.09 12.54
N SER A 78 -3.10 11.25 12.78
CA SER A 78 -3.86 10.40 13.71
C SER A 78 -3.76 8.91 13.37
N ILE A 79 -3.89 8.54 12.10
CA ILE A 79 -3.78 7.16 11.62
C ILE A 79 -2.35 6.64 11.83
N ARG A 80 -1.33 7.45 11.48
CA ARG A 80 0.08 7.07 11.69
C ARG A 80 0.38 6.83 13.17
N MET A 81 -0.13 7.68 14.04
CA MET A 81 0.03 7.56 15.50
C MET A 81 -0.71 6.33 16.04
N LYS A 82 -1.92 6.04 15.56
CA LYS A 82 -2.68 4.82 15.91
C LYS A 82 -1.85 3.56 15.61
N TYR A 83 -1.30 3.45 14.40
CA TYR A 83 -0.54 2.26 13.95
C TYR A 83 0.93 2.24 14.39
N ARG A 84 1.40 3.27 15.12
CA ARG A 84 2.69 3.26 15.84
C ARG A 84 2.61 2.61 17.21
N GLN A 85 1.40 2.38 17.73
CA GLN A 85 1.21 1.72 19.02
C GLN A 85 1.59 0.24 18.92
N ASP A 86 2.16 -0.31 20.01
CA ASP A 86 2.54 -1.73 20.09
C ASP A 86 1.37 -2.69 19.84
N LYS A 87 0.16 -2.28 20.23
CA LYS A 87 -1.09 -3.01 19.93
C LYS A 87 -1.25 -3.34 18.44
N PHE A 88 -0.71 -2.51 17.55
CA PHE A 88 -0.73 -2.69 16.10
C PHE A 88 0.64 -3.12 15.54
N LYS A 89 1.53 -3.66 16.38
CA LYS A 89 2.89 -4.11 16.03
C LYS A 89 3.73 -3.02 15.38
N SER A 90 3.46 -1.75 15.70
CA SER A 90 4.18 -0.59 15.20
C SER A 90 4.32 -0.56 13.68
N VAL A 91 3.31 -1.06 12.95
CA VAL A 91 3.39 -1.24 11.48
C VAL A 91 3.59 0.07 10.71
N ALA A 92 3.24 1.22 11.29
CA ALA A 92 3.46 2.52 10.69
C ALA A 92 4.93 3.00 10.70
N VAL A 93 5.84 2.25 11.36
CA VAL A 93 7.29 2.52 11.32
C VAL A 93 7.91 1.97 10.03
N TYR A 94 7.33 0.92 9.45
CA TYR A 94 7.82 0.35 8.21
C TYR A 94 7.52 1.28 7.03
N THR A 95 8.52 1.45 6.18
CA THR A 95 8.46 2.27 4.99
C THR A 95 8.82 1.41 3.80
N SER A 96 8.03 1.47 2.73
CA SER A 96 8.30 0.71 1.52
C SER A 96 9.59 1.19 0.86
N PRO A 97 10.49 0.29 0.41
CA PRO A 97 11.62 0.66 -0.43
C PRO A 97 11.13 1.10 -1.82
N LYS A 98 12.03 1.66 -2.63
CA LYS A 98 11.72 2.02 -4.03
C LYS A 98 11.13 0.81 -4.76
N LEU A 99 10.10 1.05 -5.57
CA LEU A 99 9.45 0.02 -6.39
C LEU A 99 10.18 -0.07 -7.74
N PRO A 100 10.86 -1.18 -8.08
CA PRO A 100 11.38 -1.41 -9.41
C PRO A 100 10.25 -1.50 -10.43
N ASP A 101 10.46 -0.98 -11.65
CA ASP A 101 9.50 -1.11 -12.74
C ASP A 101 9.26 -2.56 -13.16
N GLU A 102 10.23 -3.45 -12.93
CA GLU A 102 10.14 -4.90 -13.18
C GLU A 102 9.05 -5.60 -12.36
N LEU A 103 8.50 -4.93 -11.34
CA LEU A 103 7.40 -5.47 -10.54
C LEU A 103 6.02 -5.32 -11.21
N PHE A 104 5.92 -4.65 -12.35
CA PHE A 104 4.65 -4.27 -12.97
C PHE A 104 4.51 -4.75 -14.41
#